data_AF-A0A7L2XUL2-F1
#
_entry.id   AF-A0A7L2XUL2-F1
#
_cell.length_a   1.000
_cell.length_b   1.000
_cell.length_c   1.000
_cell.angle_alpha   90.00
_cell.angle_beta   90.00
_cell.angle_gamma   90.00
#
_symmetry.space_group_name_H-M   'P 1'
#
loop_
_entity.id
_entity.type
_entity.pdbx_description
1 polymer ?
#
loop_
_entity_poly.entity_id
_entity_poly.type
_entity_poly.pdbx_seq_one_letter_code
_entity_poly.pdbx_strand_id
1 'polypeptide(L)'
;RWVRDFFSYETTKTVVVKSWVVGVVNRGVQLLILSYFVCWVFLHEKAYQVRDTAIESSVVTKVKGVGRYAGQMMDTADYVTPPQGTSVFVVVTKQIRTENQTQGLCPESEAAFRCSADRDCRQLSPGTSNGERPGR
;
A
#
# COMPACT_ATOMS: atom_id res chain seq x y z
N ARG A 1 -55.59 -40.55 -17.11
CA ARG A 1 -55.32 -40.39 -15.66
C ARG A 1 -54.02 -39.59 -15.43
N TRP A 2 -52.91 -39.94 -16.09
CA TRP A 2 -51.59 -39.29 -15.99
C TRP A 2 -51.46 -37.81 -16.42
N VAL A 3 -52.27 -37.31 -17.37
CA VAL A 3 -52.13 -35.92 -17.87
C VAL A 3 -52.55 -34.87 -16.83
N ARG A 4 -53.41 -35.24 -15.86
CA ARG A 4 -53.90 -34.33 -14.81
C ARG A 4 -52.86 -34.05 -13.73
N ASP A 5 -51.98 -35.02 -13.45
CA ASP A 5 -50.97 -34.91 -12.42
C ASP A 5 -49.78 -34.03 -12.88
N PHE A 6 -49.51 -33.96 -14.20
CA PHE A 6 -48.48 -33.07 -14.79
C PHE A 6 -48.84 -31.57 -14.72
N PHE A 7 -50.13 -31.24 -14.70
CA PHE A 7 -50.63 -29.86 -14.56
C PHE A 7 -51.05 -29.53 -13.12
N SER A 8 -50.66 -30.35 -12.15
CA SER A 8 -50.95 -30.10 -10.74
C SER A 8 -49.84 -29.28 -10.10
N TYR A 9 -50.11 -27.99 -9.89
CA TYR A 9 -49.27 -27.12 -9.08
C TYR A 9 -49.81 -27.10 -7.65
N GLU A 10 -49.13 -27.79 -6.73
CA GLU A 10 -49.48 -27.73 -5.31
C GLU A 10 -49.06 -26.37 -4.73
N THR A 11 -50.05 -25.54 -4.42
CA THR A 11 -49.84 -24.32 -3.63
C THR A 11 -50.07 -24.65 -2.16
N THR A 12 -49.18 -24.17 -1.28
CA THR A 12 -49.37 -24.25 0.17
C THR A 12 -50.70 -23.62 0.55
N LYS A 13 -51.57 -24.36 1.25
CA LYS A 13 -52.80 -23.80 1.82
C LYS A 13 -52.41 -22.75 2.87
N THR A 14 -52.62 -21.48 2.55
CA THR A 14 -52.35 -20.36 3.44
C THR A 14 -53.59 -20.04 4.26
N VAL A 15 -53.40 -19.82 5.56
CA VAL A 15 -54.47 -19.35 6.44
C VAL A 15 -54.42 -17.82 6.47
N VAL A 16 -55.47 -17.17 5.96
CA VAL A 16 -55.57 -15.70 5.96
C VAL A 16 -56.13 -15.25 7.31
N VAL A 17 -55.25 -14.78 8.19
CA VAL A 17 -55.65 -14.21 9.49
C VAL A 17 -56.13 -12.78 9.28
N LYS A 18 -57.44 -12.53 9.36
CA LYS A 18 -58.05 -11.19 9.33
C LYS A 18 -57.92 -10.48 10.68
N SER A 19 -56.71 -10.14 11.07
CA SER A 19 -56.47 -9.28 12.23
C SER A 19 -55.68 -8.04 11.83
N TRP A 20 -56.14 -6.87 12.28
CA TRP A 20 -55.54 -5.59 11.92
C TRP A 20 -54.12 -5.46 12.48
N VAL A 21 -53.88 -5.90 13.72
CA VAL A 21 -52.58 -5.83 14.39
C VAL A 21 -51.52 -6.66 13.65
N VAL A 22 -51.80 -7.92 13.33
CA VAL A 22 -50.85 -8.79 12.61
C VAL A 22 -50.58 -8.27 11.20
N GLY A 23 -51.60 -7.70 10.55
CA GLY A 23 -51.46 -7.04 9.26
C GLY A 23 -50.51 -5.84 9.30
N VAL A 24 -50.68 -4.96 10.29
CA VAL A 24 -49.81 -3.77 10.46
C VAL A 24 -48.37 -4.18 10.78
N VAL A 25 -48.16 -5.15 11.67
CA VAL A 25 -46.82 -5.66 12.00
C VAL A 25 -46.14 -6.26 10.78
N ASN A 26 -46.83 -7.12 10.03
CA ASN A 26 -46.27 -7.74 8.82
C ASN A 26 -45.93 -6.69 7.75
N ARG A 27 -46.80 -5.68 7.54
CA ARG A 27 -46.52 -4.57 6.62
C ARG A 27 -45.37 -3.68 7.11
N GLY A 28 -45.25 -3.44 8.41
CA GLY A 28 -44.13 -2.71 9.00
C GLY A 28 -42.79 -3.41 8.79
N VAL A 29 -42.75 -4.73 9.04
CA VAL A 29 -41.55 -5.55 8.78
C VAL A 29 -41.18 -5.54 7.29
N GLN A 30 -42.17 -5.67 6.40
CA GLN A 30 -41.95 -5.57 4.95
C GLN A 30 -41.37 -4.21 4.55
N LEU A 31 -41.89 -3.10 5.08
CA LEU A 31 -41.38 -1.75 4.82
C LEU A 31 -39.96 -1.56 5.37
N LEU A 32 -39.67 -2.09 6.56
CA LEU A 32 -38.33 -2.03 7.15
C LEU A 32 -37.32 -2.75 6.25
N ILE A 33 -37.62 -3.99 5.85
CA ILE A 33 -36.75 -4.76 4.94
C ILE A 33 -36.55 -4.01 3.62
N LEU A 34 -37.63 -3.49 3.02
CA LEU A 34 -37.55 -2.77 1.76
C LEU A 34 -36.72 -1.48 1.89
N SER A 35 -36.93 -0.72 2.96
CA SER A 35 -36.15 0.50 3.24
C SER A 35 -34.66 0.20 3.44
N TYR A 36 -34.32 -0.91 4.10
CA TYR A 36 -32.93 -1.34 4.26
C TYR A 36 -32.28 -1.62 2.91
N PHE A 37 -32.92 -2.41 2.04
CA PHE A 37 -32.39 -2.68 0.71
C PHE A 37 -32.23 -1.41 -0.12
N VAL A 38 -33.19 -0.50 -0.11
CA VAL A 38 -33.11 0.75 -0.88
C VAL A 38 -32.03 1.68 -0.32
N CYS A 39 -32.05 1.99 0.97
CA CYS A 39 -31.13 2.95 1.57
C CYS A 39 -29.70 2.40 1.69
N TRP A 40 -29.55 1.14 2.09
CA TRP A 40 -28.23 0.54 2.27
C TRP A 40 -27.67 0.00 0.95
N VAL A 41 -28.36 -0.96 0.33
CA VAL A 41 -27.80 -1.69 -0.82
C VAL A 41 -27.78 -0.83 -2.09
N PHE A 42 -28.85 -0.08 -2.35
CA PHE A 42 -28.90 0.74 -3.56
C PHE A 42 -28.24 2.10 -3.39
N LEU A 43 -28.52 2.86 -2.33
CA LEU A 43 -27.96 4.20 -2.19
C LEU A 43 -26.53 4.22 -1.64
N HIS A 44 -26.29 3.51 -0.53
CA HIS A 44 -24.96 3.53 0.12
C HIS A 44 -23.93 2.69 -0.64
N GLU A 45 -24.23 1.41 -0.90
CA GLU A 45 -23.33 0.49 -1.62
C GLU A 45 -23.30 0.74 -3.14
N LYS A 46 -24.27 1.50 -3.67
CA LYS A 46 -24.39 1.77 -5.11
C LYS A 46 -24.37 0.50 -5.96
N ALA A 47 -25.00 -0.58 -5.48
CA ALA A 47 -25.00 -1.89 -6.14
C ALA A 47 -25.65 -1.91 -7.53
N TYR A 48 -26.33 -0.82 -7.92
CA TYR A 48 -26.86 -0.63 -9.27
C TYR A 48 -25.79 -0.23 -10.31
N GLN A 49 -24.59 0.17 -9.86
CA GLN A 49 -23.46 0.55 -10.72
C GLN A 49 -22.40 -0.55 -10.73
N VAL A 50 -21.86 -0.86 -11.91
CA VAL A 50 -20.62 -1.64 -12.02
C VAL A 50 -19.46 -0.73 -11.62
N ARG A 51 -18.65 -1.16 -10.66
CA ARG A 51 -17.43 -0.45 -10.25
C ARG A 51 -16.23 -1.01 -11.00
N ASP A 52 -15.64 -0.18 -11.86
CA ASP A 52 -14.33 -0.46 -12.42
C ASP A 52 -13.27 -0.15 -11.36
N THR A 53 -12.62 -1.20 -10.85
CA THR A 53 -11.50 -1.09 -9.89
C THR A 53 -10.13 -1.05 -10.57
N ALA A 54 -10.08 -1.18 -11.90
CA ALA A 54 -8.87 -1.08 -12.69
C ALA A 54 -8.55 0.40 -12.96
N ILE A 55 -7.90 1.05 -12.00
CA ILE A 55 -7.45 2.43 -12.16
C ILE A 55 -6.14 2.42 -12.96
N GLU A 56 -6.22 2.78 -14.24
CA GLU A 56 -5.05 3.13 -15.03
C GLU A 56 -4.62 4.56 -14.68
N SER A 57 -3.66 4.69 -13.76
CA SER A 57 -3.07 5.99 -13.40
C SER A 57 -1.63 6.08 -13.88
N SER A 58 -1.32 7.14 -14.64
CA SER A 58 0.06 7.52 -14.98
C SER A 58 0.43 8.82 -14.26
N VAL A 59 1.63 8.84 -13.67
CA VAL A 59 2.15 10.00 -12.95
C VAL A 59 3.50 10.36 -13.55
N VAL A 60 3.65 11.62 -13.95
CA VAL A 60 4.91 12.17 -14.47
C VAL A 60 5.33 13.31 -13.56
N THR A 61 6.51 13.19 -12.95
CA THR A 61 7.02 14.16 -11.98
C THR A 61 8.21 14.93 -12.54
N LYS A 62 8.28 16.24 -12.25
CA LYS A 62 9.40 17.10 -12.63
C LYS A 62 9.71 18.09 -11.51
N VAL A 63 10.90 17.95 -10.93
CA VAL A 63 11.40 18.85 -9.90
C VAL A 63 12.09 20.05 -10.58
N LYS A 64 12.04 21.23 -9.94
CA LYS A 64 12.73 22.44 -10.38
C LYS A 64 13.32 23.16 -9.18
N GLY A 65 14.55 23.64 -9.30
CA GLY A 65 15.21 24.41 -8.28
C GLY A 65 16.73 24.31 -8.37
N VAL A 66 17.41 25.33 -7.86
CA VAL A 66 18.87 25.38 -7.74
C VAL A 66 19.20 25.64 -6.27
N GLY A 67 20.14 24.89 -5.72
CA GLY A 67 20.65 25.06 -4.37
C GLY A 67 22.14 25.37 -4.36
N ARG A 68 22.65 25.87 -3.23
CA ARG A 68 24.09 25.93 -2.97
C ARG A 68 24.41 25.02 -1.80
N TYR A 69 25.31 24.07 -1.99
CA TYR A 69 25.74 23.12 -0.96
C TYR A 69 27.25 22.92 -1.04
N ALA A 70 27.93 22.94 0.10
CA ALA A 70 29.39 22.76 0.19
C ALA A 70 30.21 23.66 -0.78
N GLY A 71 29.76 24.90 -1.01
CA GLY A 71 30.41 25.85 -1.92
C GLY A 71 30.17 25.60 -3.42
N GLN A 72 29.42 24.56 -3.78
CA GLN A 72 29.03 24.24 -5.16
C GLN A 72 27.55 24.57 -5.39
N MET A 73 27.21 24.95 -6.63
CA MET A 73 25.82 25.02 -7.07
C MET A 73 25.35 23.62 -7.41
N MET A 74 24.17 23.25 -6.91
CA MET A 74 23.52 21.97 -7.21
C MET A 74 22.23 22.23 -7.97
N ASP A 75 22.03 21.50 -9.05
CA ASP A 75 20.82 21.54 -9.85
C ASP A 75 19.97 20.27 -9.69
N THR A 76 18.90 20.17 -10.48
CA THR A 76 17.97 19.04 -10.39
C THR A 76 18.63 17.70 -10.75
N ALA A 77 19.69 17.69 -11.56
CA ALA A 77 20.42 16.47 -11.89
C ALA A 77 21.32 16.00 -10.74
N ASP A 78 21.74 16.92 -9.85
CA ASP A 78 22.62 16.59 -8.72
C ASP A 78 21.87 16.03 -7.51
N TYR A 79 20.70 16.59 -7.18
CA TYR A 79 19.97 16.21 -5.95
C TYR A 79 18.75 15.31 -6.18
N VAL A 80 18.32 15.05 -7.42
CA VAL A 80 17.18 14.15 -7.69
C VAL A 80 17.65 12.78 -8.14
N THR A 81 17.19 11.73 -7.47
CA THR A 81 17.50 10.34 -7.85
C THR A 81 16.28 9.43 -7.65
N PRO A 82 15.93 8.58 -8.62
CA PRO A 82 16.40 8.55 -10.00
C PRO A 82 15.84 9.73 -10.82
N PRO A 83 16.50 10.16 -11.92
CA PRO A 83 16.05 11.31 -12.71
C PRO A 83 14.88 10.99 -13.66
N GLN A 84 14.35 9.77 -13.66
CA GLN A 84 13.40 9.28 -14.68
C GLN A 84 11.97 9.85 -14.55
N GLY A 85 11.69 10.71 -13.57
CA GLY A 85 10.39 11.38 -13.45
C GLY A 85 9.21 10.43 -13.19
N THR A 86 9.51 9.27 -12.60
CA THR A 86 8.52 8.24 -12.23
C THR A 86 7.74 8.65 -10.97
N SER A 87 6.87 7.77 -10.48
CA SER A 87 6.06 8.02 -9.28
C SER A 87 6.87 8.13 -7.98
N VAL A 88 8.13 7.66 -7.96
CA VAL A 88 9.00 7.68 -6.79
C VAL A 88 10.32 8.37 -7.14
N PHE A 89 10.61 9.44 -6.44
CA PHE A 89 11.86 10.19 -6.56
C PHE A 89 12.32 10.65 -5.17
N VAL A 90 13.63 10.80 -5.00
CA VAL A 90 14.25 11.30 -3.78
C VAL A 90 14.90 12.63 -4.07
N VAL A 91 14.70 13.60 -3.17
CA VAL A 91 15.41 14.88 -3.14
C VAL A 91 16.47 14.80 -2.05
N VAL A 92 17.74 14.75 -2.44
CA VAL A 92 18.87 14.69 -1.53
C VAL A 92 19.06 16.05 -0.86
N THR A 93 18.79 16.13 0.44
CA THR A 93 18.89 17.36 1.23
C THR A 93 20.17 17.49 2.02
N LYS A 94 20.88 16.38 2.25
CA LYS A 94 22.15 16.32 2.97
C LYS A 94 23.07 15.29 2.31
N GLN A 95 24.31 15.68 2.05
CA GLN A 95 25.32 14.81 1.46
C GLN A 95 26.62 14.86 2.26
N ILE A 96 27.16 13.69 2.59
CA ILE A 96 28.50 13.52 3.14
C ILE A 96 29.33 12.90 2.01
N ARG A 97 30.26 13.66 1.44
CA ARG A 97 31.15 13.19 0.36
C ARG A 97 32.52 12.82 0.92
N THR A 98 32.99 11.63 0.56
CA THR A 98 34.35 11.16 0.79
C THR A 98 35.11 11.19 -0.54
N GLU A 99 35.83 12.27 -0.80
CA GLU A 99 36.54 12.48 -2.07
C GLU A 99 37.78 11.59 -2.19
N ASN A 100 38.17 11.26 -3.44
CA ASN A 100 39.40 10.55 -3.78
C ASN A 100 39.60 9.19 -3.06
N GLN A 101 38.53 8.42 -2.87
CA GLN A 101 38.69 7.04 -2.38
C GLN A 101 39.46 6.19 -3.40
N THR A 102 40.51 5.52 -2.92
CA THR A 102 41.34 4.61 -3.71
C THR A 102 41.31 3.22 -3.09
N GLN A 103 41.45 2.19 -3.92
CA GLN A 103 41.54 0.82 -3.43
C GLN A 103 42.89 0.62 -2.74
N GLY A 104 42.86 0.29 -1.46
CA GLY A 104 44.06 0.10 -0.67
C GLY A 104 43.76 -0.47 0.71
N LEU A 105 44.80 -0.57 1.53
CA LEU A 105 44.65 -0.97 2.93
C LEU A 105 44.61 0.27 3.82
N CYS A 106 43.49 0.47 4.52
CA CYS A 106 43.28 1.54 5.48
C CYS A 106 42.54 1.02 6.72
N PRO A 107 42.74 1.63 7.90
CA PRO A 107 41.96 1.32 9.09
C PRO A 107 40.53 1.90 8.98
N GLU A 108 39.57 1.24 9.61
CA GLU A 108 38.19 1.71 9.69
C GLU A 108 38.08 2.95 10.60
N SER A 109 37.14 3.84 10.27
CA SER A 109 36.97 5.11 11.00
C SER A 109 36.00 5.04 12.18
N GLU A 110 35.08 4.07 12.18
CA GLU A 110 34.04 3.99 13.21
C GLU A 110 34.61 3.45 14.52
N ALA A 111 34.10 3.98 15.64
CA ALA A 111 34.55 3.56 16.97
C ALA A 111 34.29 2.07 17.24
N ALA A 112 33.34 1.45 16.54
CA ALA A 112 33.03 0.03 16.60
C ALA A 112 34.21 -0.86 16.18
N PHE A 113 35.12 -0.36 15.35
CA PHE A 113 36.28 -1.11 14.84
C PHE A 113 37.58 -0.85 15.62
N ARG A 114 37.51 -0.24 16.80
CA ARG A 114 38.69 -0.07 17.66
C ARG A 114 39.10 -1.40 18.27
N CYS A 115 40.19 -1.99 17.76
CA CYS A 115 40.84 -3.16 18.33
C CYS A 115 42.20 -2.81 18.94
N SER A 116 42.61 -3.58 19.95
CA SER A 116 43.89 -3.40 20.65
C SER A 116 44.94 -4.43 20.25
N ALA A 117 44.50 -5.63 19.87
CA ALA A 117 45.33 -6.70 19.35
C ALA A 117 44.71 -7.32 18.09
N ASP A 118 45.56 -7.88 17.22
CA ASP A 118 45.15 -8.50 15.95
C ASP A 118 44.05 -9.56 16.11
N ARG A 119 44.04 -10.28 17.25
CA ARG A 119 43.00 -11.26 17.58
C ARG A 119 41.62 -10.61 17.74
N ASP A 120 41.57 -9.39 18.26
CA ASP A 120 40.33 -8.65 18.50
C ASP A 120 39.77 -8.20 17.14
N CYS A 121 40.62 -7.74 16.22
CA CYS A 121 40.22 -7.32 14.88
C CYS A 121 39.64 -8.48 14.04
N ARG A 122 40.09 -9.72 14.30
CA ARG A 122 39.57 -10.95 13.67
C ARG A 122 38.21 -11.41 14.23
N GLN A 123 37.87 -11.02 15.46
CA GLN A 123 36.62 -11.43 16.12
C GLN A 123 35.43 -10.53 15.79
N LEU A 124 35.64 -9.35 15.18
CA LEU A 124 34.56 -8.45 14.81
C LEU A 124 33.68 -9.03 13.68
N SER A 125 32.36 -8.84 13.75
CA SER A 125 31.42 -9.37 12.75
C SER A 125 31.69 -8.85 11.33
N PRO A 126 31.70 -9.71 10.30
CA PRO A 126 32.03 -9.32 8.92
C PRO A 126 30.99 -8.41 8.26
N GLY A 127 29.73 -8.44 8.70
CA GLY A 127 28.63 -7.69 8.08
C GLY A 127 28.64 -6.17 8.30
N THR A 128 29.61 -5.63 9.05
CA THR A 128 29.64 -4.20 9.41
C THR A 128 30.84 -3.47 8.80
N SER A 129 31.84 -4.16 8.25
CA SER A 129 33.00 -3.46 7.64
C SER A 129 32.72 -2.97 6.24
N ASN A 130 33.44 -1.91 5.86
CA ASN A 130 33.36 -1.28 4.54
C ASN A 130 34.21 -2.03 3.48
N GLY A 131 34.91 -3.10 3.86
CA GLY A 131 35.72 -3.94 2.98
C GLY A 131 36.18 -5.26 3.61
N GLU A 132 37.06 -5.96 2.88
CA GLU A 132 37.68 -7.22 3.30
C GLU A 132 38.79 -6.97 4.33
N ARG A 133 38.85 -7.77 5.40
CA ARG A 133 39.76 -7.51 6.51
C ARG A 133 41.06 -8.30 6.40
N PRO A 134 42.22 -7.65 6.49
CA PRO A 134 43.52 -8.34 6.54
C PRO A 134 43.79 -9.05 7.89
N GLY A 135 42.98 -8.78 8.92
CA GLY A 135 43.13 -9.40 10.25
C GLY A 135 44.30 -8.85 11.07
N ARG A 136 44.63 -7.57 10.86
CA ARG A 136 45.60 -6.72 11.57
C ARG A 136 44.95 -5.39 11.92
#